data_AF-A0A6V7WI13-F1
#
_entry.id   AF-A0A6V7WI13-F1
#
_cell.length_a   1.000
_cell.length_b   1.000
_cell.length_c   1.000
_cell.angle_alpha   90.00
_cell.angle_beta   90.00
_cell.angle_gamma   90.00
#
_symmetry.space_group_name_H-M   'P 1'
#
loop_
_entity.id
_entity.type
_entity.pdbx_description
1 polymer ?
#
loop_
_entity_poly.entity_id
_entity_poly.type
_entity_poly.pdbx_seq_one_letter_code
_entity_poly.pdbx_strand_id
1 'polypeptide(L)'
;MMEDINSVCLLEWRKFDWNIIKEDIHSPKAYAWKIFILAEIYSQYDTFIYMDTSIVIDEAKSLDPVFEGIKDGKISEAIFFGAAVHSIQFGTNFRTYSYLPLVSQLVQWDNTMYEAGFNIMHKSEYTRKLLKWALLCAATKQCIEPDYSYINCTSDYSSTVGTCHRYDQSVFGIINVNGEYQRSILSTGEEFLPHSHADHPRRKVKYSVQRYKELDKSLNFTKGVECCKQIN
;
A
#
# COMPACT_ATOMS: atom_id res chain seq x y z
N MET A 1 -8.39 -3.00 -27.47
CA MET A 1 -7.50 -2.74 -26.31
C MET A 1 -7.02 -1.30 -26.25
N MET A 2 -6.20 -0.78 -27.19
CA MET A 2 -5.84 0.65 -27.16
C MET A 2 -7.03 1.58 -27.44
N GLU A 3 -7.94 1.20 -28.34
CA GLU A 3 -9.17 1.97 -28.59
C GLU A 3 -10.08 2.05 -27.35
N ASP A 4 -10.21 0.95 -26.59
CA ASP A 4 -10.99 0.90 -25.35
C ASP A 4 -10.38 1.80 -24.28
N ILE A 5 -9.05 1.77 -24.12
CA ILE A 5 -8.30 2.60 -23.16
C ILE A 5 -8.44 4.08 -23.52
N ASN A 6 -8.29 4.42 -24.80
CA ASN A 6 -8.44 5.79 -25.30
C ASN A 6 -9.88 6.33 -25.15
N SER A 7 -10.87 5.46 -24.93
CA SER A 7 -12.26 5.86 -24.70
C SER A 7 -12.55 6.30 -23.26
N VAL A 8 -11.63 6.06 -22.31
CA VAL A 8 -11.81 6.41 -20.90
C VAL A 8 -11.54 7.90 -20.68
N CYS A 9 -12.53 8.63 -20.15
CA CYS A 9 -12.40 10.05 -19.85
C CYS A 9 -11.35 10.29 -18.76
N LEU A 10 -10.57 11.37 -18.89
CA LEU A 10 -9.56 11.79 -17.91
C LEU A 10 -8.50 10.72 -17.60
N LEU A 11 -8.27 9.79 -18.53
CA LEU A 11 -7.20 8.81 -18.42
C LEU A 11 -5.88 9.37 -18.96
N GLU A 12 -4.85 9.31 -18.13
CA GLU A 12 -3.46 9.52 -18.56
C GLU A 12 -2.71 8.20 -18.54
N TRP A 13 -2.10 7.84 -19.67
CA TRP A 13 -1.21 6.69 -19.73
C TRP A 13 0.24 7.13 -19.56
N ARG A 14 0.94 6.59 -18.55
CA ARG A 14 2.37 6.83 -18.34
C ARG A 14 3.17 5.55 -18.50
N LYS A 15 4.28 5.64 -19.23
CA LYS A 15 5.26 4.54 -19.29
C LYS A 15 6.24 4.71 -18.13
N PHE A 16 6.34 3.68 -17.28
CA PHE A 16 7.33 3.65 -16.22
C PHE A 16 8.75 3.50 -16.79
N ASP A 17 9.67 4.38 -16.39
CA ASP A 17 11.07 4.32 -16.78
C ASP A 17 11.85 3.36 -15.87
N TRP A 18 12.15 2.17 -16.37
CA TRP A 18 12.89 1.15 -15.63
C TRP A 18 14.34 1.55 -15.34
N ASN A 19 14.90 2.54 -16.05
CA ASN A 19 16.29 2.97 -15.84
C ASN A 19 16.51 3.67 -14.50
N ILE A 20 15.43 4.10 -13.83
CA ILE A 20 15.52 4.72 -12.49
C ILE A 20 15.77 3.68 -11.38
N ILE A 21 15.53 2.40 -11.68
CA ILE A 21 15.76 1.28 -10.76
C ILE A 21 17.07 0.59 -11.17
N LYS A 22 17.87 0.15 -10.19
CA LYS A 22 19.05 -0.69 -10.47
C LYS A 22 18.61 -2.05 -11.01
N GLU A 23 19.38 -2.58 -11.95
CA GLU A 23 19.07 -3.84 -12.66
C GLU A 23 18.85 -5.03 -11.72
N ASP A 24 19.58 -5.08 -10.60
CA ASP A 24 19.46 -6.13 -9.59
C ASP A 24 18.14 -6.11 -8.80
N ILE A 25 17.31 -5.09 -9.01
CA ILE A 25 15.98 -4.88 -8.39
C ILE A 25 14.88 -4.75 -9.46
N HIS A 26 15.17 -5.08 -10.73
CA HIS A 26 14.17 -5.09 -11.81
C HIS A 26 13.14 -6.22 -11.70
N SER A 27 13.23 -7.07 -10.66
CA SER A 27 12.28 -8.16 -10.40
C SER A 27 10.85 -7.61 -10.29
N PRO A 28 9.94 -7.91 -11.23
CA PRO A 28 8.55 -7.45 -11.13
C PRO A 28 7.84 -8.01 -9.90
N LYS A 29 8.32 -9.16 -9.39
CA LYS A 29 7.80 -9.85 -8.21
C LYS A 29 8.13 -9.15 -6.90
N ALA A 30 9.20 -8.36 -6.87
CA ALA A 30 9.59 -7.58 -5.70
C ALA A 30 8.73 -6.34 -5.49
N TYR A 31 7.91 -5.96 -6.48
CA TYR A 31 7.05 -4.77 -6.44
C TYR A 31 7.78 -3.46 -6.11
N ALA A 32 9.11 -3.42 -6.18
CA ALA A 32 9.90 -2.23 -5.89
C ALA A 32 9.45 -1.04 -6.75
N TRP A 33 9.20 -1.29 -8.03
CA TRP A 33 8.66 -0.33 -9.00
C TRP A 33 7.40 0.38 -8.53
N LYS A 34 6.53 -0.29 -7.75
CA LYS A 34 5.32 0.31 -7.18
C LYS A 34 5.67 1.47 -6.26
N ILE A 35 6.68 1.28 -5.41
CA ILE A 35 7.13 2.31 -4.47
C ILE A 35 7.72 3.52 -5.20
N PHE A 36 8.45 3.30 -6.29
CA PHE A 36 8.95 4.39 -7.14
C PHE A 36 7.79 5.20 -7.75
N ILE A 37 6.75 4.53 -8.26
CA ILE A 37 5.55 5.21 -8.77
C ILE A 37 4.87 6.02 -7.66
N LEU A 38 4.66 5.43 -6.47
CA LEU A 38 4.03 6.13 -5.35
C LEU A 38 4.82 7.39 -4.95
N ALA A 39 6.15 7.31 -4.93
CA ALA A 39 7.02 8.44 -4.64
C ALA A 39 6.96 9.54 -5.72
N GLU A 40 6.87 9.16 -7.00
CA GLU A 40 6.69 10.11 -8.10
C GLU A 40 5.34 10.82 -8.01
N ILE A 41 4.25 10.06 -7.84
CA ILE A 41 2.90 10.60 -7.73
C ILE A 41 2.76 11.52 -6.51
N TYR A 42 3.38 11.18 -5.38
CA TYR A 42 3.43 12.05 -4.20
C TYR A 42 4.07 13.43 -4.47
N SER A 43 5.01 13.52 -5.41
CA SER A 43 5.61 14.81 -5.77
C SER A 43 4.66 15.72 -6.56
N GLN A 44 3.63 15.14 -7.19
CA GLN A 44 2.74 15.82 -8.13
C GLN A 44 1.35 16.11 -7.56
N TYR A 45 0.85 15.26 -6.67
CA TYR A 45 -0.53 15.34 -6.16
C TYR A 45 -0.57 15.38 -4.63
N ASP A 46 -1.55 16.13 -4.10
CA ASP A 46 -1.74 16.23 -2.65
C ASP A 46 -2.46 15.01 -2.07
N THR A 47 -3.38 14.41 -2.81
CA THR A 47 -4.05 13.18 -2.41
C THR A 47 -4.15 12.26 -3.61
N PHE A 48 -3.81 10.99 -3.43
CA PHE A 48 -3.93 9.99 -4.48
C PHE A 48 -4.34 8.63 -3.93
N ILE A 49 -4.95 7.83 -4.81
CA ILE A 49 -5.36 6.46 -4.54
C ILE A 49 -4.52 5.55 -5.43
N TYR A 50 -3.86 4.56 -4.86
CA TYR A 50 -3.26 3.47 -5.61
C TYR A 50 -4.07 2.20 -5.43
N MET A 51 -4.27 1.48 -6.53
CA MET A 51 -5.00 0.23 -6.59
C MET A 51 -4.28 -0.74 -7.52
N ASP A 52 -4.03 -1.96 -7.04
CA ASP A 52 -3.71 -3.08 -7.90
C ASP A 52 -4.89 -3.30 -8.87
N THR A 53 -4.60 -3.79 -10.07
CA THR A 53 -5.61 -3.98 -11.12
C THR A 53 -6.71 -4.99 -10.76
N SER A 54 -6.53 -5.77 -9.68
CA SER A 54 -7.54 -6.68 -9.14
C SER A 54 -8.49 -6.03 -8.14
N ILE A 55 -8.27 -4.79 -7.72
CA ILE A 55 -9.13 -4.11 -6.74
C ILE A 55 -10.32 -3.47 -7.45
N VAL A 56 -11.52 -3.73 -6.95
CA VAL A 56 -12.76 -3.10 -7.39
C VAL A 56 -13.36 -2.36 -6.20
N ILE A 57 -13.65 -1.07 -6.36
CA ILE A 57 -14.39 -0.31 -5.35
C ILE A 57 -15.89 -0.58 -5.58
N ASP A 58 -16.53 -1.24 -4.62
CA ASP A 58 -17.95 -1.61 -4.74
C ASP A 58 -18.86 -0.40 -4.45
N GLU A 59 -18.43 0.50 -3.57
CA GLU A 59 -19.18 1.73 -3.21
C GLU A 59 -18.22 2.90 -2.94
N ALA A 60 -18.11 3.85 -3.89
CA ALA A 60 -17.17 4.98 -3.77
C ALA A 60 -17.38 5.83 -2.50
N LYS A 61 -18.63 6.07 -2.11
CA LYS A 61 -18.98 6.82 -0.89
C LYS A 61 -18.50 6.15 0.40
N SER A 62 -18.18 4.86 0.36
CA SER A 62 -17.59 4.18 1.53
C SER A 62 -16.20 4.71 1.89
N LEU A 63 -15.55 5.49 1.00
CA LEU A 63 -14.28 6.17 1.25
C LEU A 63 -14.43 7.50 2.02
N ASP A 64 -15.61 8.13 2.03
CA ASP A 64 -15.83 9.43 2.66
C ASP A 64 -15.34 9.49 4.13
N PRO A 65 -15.62 8.47 4.99
CA PRO A 65 -15.12 8.46 6.37
C PRO A 65 -13.59 8.41 6.48
N VAL A 66 -12.90 7.90 5.45
CA VAL A 66 -11.43 7.89 5.42
C VAL A 66 -10.91 9.30 5.14
N PHE A 67 -11.48 9.98 4.15
CA PHE A 67 -11.08 11.36 3.83
C PHE A 67 -11.36 12.32 4.99
N GLU A 68 -12.53 12.22 5.63
CA GLU A 68 -12.82 13.03 6.82
C GLU A 68 -11.90 12.65 7.99
N GLY A 69 -11.57 11.37 8.19
CA GLY A 69 -10.61 10.95 9.21
C GLY A 69 -9.20 11.54 9.01
N ILE A 70 -8.71 11.57 7.77
CA ILE A 70 -7.42 12.18 7.41
C ILE A 70 -7.46 13.69 7.69
N LYS A 71 -8.52 14.36 7.22
CA LYS A 71 -8.71 15.81 7.36
C LYS A 71 -8.84 16.25 8.82
N ASP A 72 -9.53 15.46 9.64
CA ASP A 72 -9.69 15.71 11.08
C ASP A 72 -8.43 15.37 11.90
N GLY A 73 -7.40 14.76 11.29
CA GLY A 73 -6.20 14.29 11.99
C GLY A 73 -6.45 13.06 12.88
N LYS A 74 -7.60 12.39 12.77
CA LYS A 74 -7.98 11.22 13.58
C LYS A 74 -7.29 9.94 13.13
N ILE A 75 -6.83 9.86 11.88
CA ILE A 75 -6.08 8.71 11.34
C ILE A 75 -4.83 9.20 10.61
N SER A 76 -3.95 8.28 10.25
CA SER A 76 -2.75 8.62 9.47
C SER A 76 -3.09 9.03 8.04
N GLU A 77 -2.24 9.84 7.41
CA GLU A 77 -2.42 10.32 6.04
C GLU A 77 -1.99 9.28 4.98
N ALA A 78 -1.64 8.06 5.39
CA ALA A 78 -1.36 6.95 4.49
C ALA A 78 -2.11 5.70 4.97
N ILE A 79 -3.14 5.30 4.22
CA ILE A 79 -4.09 4.27 4.60
C ILE A 79 -3.92 3.03 3.73
N PHE A 80 -3.85 1.87 4.37
CA PHE A 80 -3.79 0.54 3.75
C PHE A 80 -5.04 -0.26 4.12
N PHE A 81 -5.85 -0.65 3.13
CA PHE A 81 -7.17 -1.22 3.39
C PHE A 81 -7.15 -2.71 3.72
N GLY A 82 -6.45 -3.49 2.88
CA GLY A 82 -6.39 -4.95 2.99
C GLY A 82 -5.62 -5.39 4.22
N ALA A 83 -6.12 -6.41 4.90
CA ALA A 83 -5.47 -7.00 6.06
C ALA A 83 -5.10 -8.45 5.71
N ALA A 84 -3.83 -8.78 5.85
CA ALA A 84 -3.36 -10.16 5.71
C ALA A 84 -3.86 -11.03 6.86
N VAL A 85 -3.87 -12.34 6.63
CA VAL A 85 -4.19 -13.35 7.67
C VAL A 85 -3.00 -13.66 8.57
N HIS A 86 -1.92 -12.88 8.48
CA HIS A 86 -0.69 -13.08 9.22
C HIS A 86 -0.12 -11.76 9.72
N SER A 87 0.85 -11.86 10.63
CA SER A 87 1.50 -10.72 11.23
C SER A 87 2.65 -10.16 10.38
N ILE A 88 3.18 -9.00 10.77
CA ILE A 88 4.32 -8.36 10.09
C ILE A 88 5.58 -9.20 10.25
N GLN A 89 5.86 -9.71 11.45
CA GLN A 89 7.03 -10.56 11.70
C GLN A 89 6.99 -11.84 10.90
N PHE A 90 5.82 -12.47 10.86
CA PHE A 90 5.65 -13.68 10.09
C PHE A 90 5.90 -13.45 8.60
N GLY A 91 5.34 -12.37 8.04
CA GLY A 91 5.44 -12.05 6.62
C GLY A 91 6.74 -11.37 6.18
N THR A 92 7.74 -11.19 7.05
CA THR A 92 8.90 -10.33 6.75
C THR A 92 10.23 -10.95 7.13
N ASN A 93 11.14 -11.03 6.17
CA ASN A 93 12.50 -11.50 6.39
C ASN A 93 13.27 -10.58 7.36
N PHE A 94 14.06 -11.18 8.26
CA PHE A 94 14.76 -10.42 9.31
C PHE A 94 15.74 -9.37 8.76
N ARG A 95 16.31 -9.59 7.58
CA ARG A 95 17.27 -8.66 6.95
C ARG A 95 16.64 -7.30 6.67
N THR A 96 15.36 -7.25 6.30
CA THR A 96 14.66 -5.99 5.97
C THR A 96 14.63 -5.02 7.16
N TYR A 97 14.49 -5.53 8.39
CA TYR A 97 14.47 -4.71 9.59
C TYR A 97 15.77 -3.95 9.84
N SER A 98 16.91 -4.44 9.35
CA SER A 98 18.21 -3.77 9.49
C SER A 98 18.34 -2.51 8.62
N TYR A 99 17.43 -2.30 7.67
CA TYR A 99 17.43 -1.15 6.75
C TYR A 99 16.38 -0.10 7.10
N LEU A 100 15.42 -0.42 7.97
CA LEU A 100 14.27 0.43 8.28
C LEU A 100 14.36 0.99 9.71
N PRO A 101 13.83 2.20 9.96
CA PRO A 101 13.79 2.74 11.31
C PRO A 101 12.85 1.91 12.19
N LEU A 102 13.35 1.46 13.35
CA LEU A 102 12.57 0.74 14.36
C LEU A 102 12.42 1.60 15.62
N VAL A 103 11.19 1.70 16.13
CA VAL A 103 10.86 2.52 17.30
C VAL A 103 10.78 1.67 18.57
N SER A 104 10.61 0.37 18.42
CA SER A 104 10.44 -0.60 19.50
C SER A 104 11.03 -1.96 19.14
N GLN A 105 11.28 -2.79 20.15
CA GLN A 105 11.61 -4.19 19.92
C GLN A 105 10.42 -4.89 19.25
N LEU A 106 10.69 -5.64 18.18
CA LEU A 106 9.72 -6.18 17.23
C LEU A 106 8.53 -6.91 17.90
N VAL A 107 8.78 -7.60 19.02
CA VAL A 107 7.82 -8.46 19.72
C VAL A 107 6.59 -7.71 20.24
N GLN A 108 6.72 -6.45 20.65
CA GLN A 108 5.59 -5.73 21.26
C GLN A 108 4.54 -5.27 20.24
N TRP A 109 4.85 -5.27 18.94
CA TRP A 109 4.03 -4.63 17.90
C TRP A 109 3.81 -5.53 16.68
N ASP A 110 3.85 -6.85 16.88
CA ASP A 110 3.52 -7.81 15.83
C ASP A 110 2.02 -7.77 15.51
N ASN A 111 1.65 -6.73 14.76
CA ASN A 111 0.30 -6.48 14.31
C ASN A 111 0.02 -7.24 13.01
N THR A 112 -1.25 -7.29 12.65
CA THR A 112 -1.69 -7.69 11.32
C THR A 112 -0.92 -6.92 10.25
N MET A 113 -0.34 -7.64 9.28
CA MET A 113 0.27 -7.00 8.12
C MET A 113 -0.83 -6.46 7.20
N TYR A 114 -0.76 -5.18 6.84
CA TYR A 114 -1.68 -4.61 5.85
C TYR A 114 -1.14 -4.79 4.44
N GLU A 115 -2.04 -5.01 3.49
CA GLU A 115 -1.74 -5.18 2.08
C GLU A 115 -1.37 -3.85 1.41
N ALA A 116 -0.43 -3.88 0.47
CA ALA A 116 -0.01 -2.69 -0.29
C ALA A 116 -0.80 -2.48 -1.60
N GLY A 117 -1.77 -3.35 -1.88
CA GLY A 117 -2.53 -3.37 -3.14
C GLY A 117 -3.67 -2.35 -3.22
N PHE A 118 -4.12 -1.79 -2.10
CA PHE A 118 -5.10 -0.70 -2.11
C PHE A 118 -4.73 0.30 -1.02
N ASN A 119 -4.36 1.51 -1.43
CA ASN A 119 -3.96 2.55 -0.50
C ASN A 119 -4.46 3.95 -0.91
N ILE A 120 -4.68 4.79 0.10
CA ILE A 120 -4.91 6.23 -0.05
C ILE A 120 -3.75 6.93 0.65
N MET A 121 -3.14 7.90 -0.02
CA MET A 121 -2.09 8.72 0.57
C MET A 121 -2.41 10.20 0.37
N HIS A 122 -2.29 10.96 1.45
CA HIS A 122 -2.39 12.41 1.48
C HIS A 122 -1.04 13.03 1.89
N LYS A 123 -0.73 14.18 1.32
CA LYS A 123 0.55 14.85 1.44
C LYS A 123 0.73 15.43 2.83
N SER A 124 1.61 14.79 3.58
CA SER A 124 2.01 15.23 4.92
C SER A 124 3.48 14.89 5.17
N GLU A 125 4.05 15.44 6.25
CA GLU A 125 5.38 15.02 6.72
C GLU A 125 5.44 13.53 7.08
N TYR A 126 4.32 12.94 7.49
CA TYR A 126 4.22 11.51 7.77
C TYR A 126 4.33 10.69 6.49
N THR A 127 3.50 10.98 5.50
CA THR A 127 3.54 10.31 4.20
C THR A 127 4.89 10.52 3.51
N ARG A 128 5.49 11.71 3.64
CA ARG A 128 6.86 11.98 3.14
C ARG A 128 7.89 11.04 3.74
N LYS A 129 7.89 10.88 5.07
CA LYS A 129 8.83 10.01 5.78
C LYS A 129 8.59 8.54 5.44
N LEU A 130 7.33 8.12 5.39
CA LEU A 130 6.92 6.78 4.99
C LEU A 130 7.45 6.45 3.59
N LEU A 131 7.17 7.30 2.59
CA LEU A 131 7.64 7.09 1.21
C LEU A 131 9.15 7.21 1.08
N LYS A 132 9.80 8.11 1.84
CA LYS A 132 11.28 8.19 1.86
C LYS A 132 11.90 6.86 2.26
N TRP A 133 11.47 6.27 3.37
CA TRP A 133 12.03 5.01 3.86
C TRP A 133 11.65 3.83 2.97
N ALA A 134 10.41 3.81 2.47
CA ALA A 134 9.99 2.82 1.49
C ALA A 134 10.86 2.88 0.23
N LEU A 135 11.12 4.08 -0.31
CA LEU A 135 11.91 4.28 -1.52
C LEU A 135 13.38 3.89 -1.33
N LEU A 136 13.99 4.23 -0.18
CA LEU A 136 15.34 3.80 0.15
C LEU A 136 15.46 2.27 0.23
N CYS A 137 14.45 1.61 0.79
CA CYS A 137 14.37 0.15 0.82
C CYS A 137 14.17 -0.44 -0.58
N ALA A 138 13.25 0.12 -1.37
CA ALA A 138 13.00 -0.28 -2.75
C ALA A 138 14.23 -0.11 -3.65
N ALA A 139 15.11 0.84 -3.34
CA ALA A 139 16.38 1.05 -4.03
C ALA A 139 17.53 0.14 -3.52
N THR A 140 17.25 -0.74 -2.56
CA THR A 140 18.23 -1.61 -1.92
C THR A 140 17.77 -3.06 -1.97
N LYS A 141 18.37 -3.89 -2.83
CA LYS A 141 18.00 -5.30 -3.04
C LYS A 141 17.79 -6.06 -1.74
N GLN A 142 18.78 -6.03 -0.84
CA GLN A 142 18.75 -6.74 0.43
C GLN A 142 17.68 -6.24 1.43
N CYS A 143 17.02 -5.12 1.14
CA CYS A 143 15.90 -4.61 1.92
C CYS A 143 14.56 -5.07 1.34
N ILE A 144 14.32 -4.81 0.04
CA ILE A 144 13.03 -5.06 -0.62
C ILE A 144 12.87 -6.50 -1.11
N GLU A 145 13.96 -7.17 -1.49
CA GLU A 145 13.99 -8.56 -1.95
C GLU A 145 15.25 -9.24 -1.38
N PRO A 146 15.28 -9.51 -0.05
CA PRO A 146 16.42 -10.16 0.57
C PRO A 146 16.69 -11.53 -0.04
N ASP A 147 17.96 -11.88 -0.23
CA ASP A 147 18.33 -13.18 -0.79
C ASP A 147 17.80 -14.33 0.09
N TYR A 148 17.46 -15.44 -0.56
CA TYR A 148 16.91 -16.65 0.08
C TYR A 148 15.56 -16.46 0.77
N SER A 149 14.84 -15.36 0.48
CA SER A 149 13.46 -15.20 0.92
C SER A 149 12.47 -15.96 0.03
N TYR A 150 11.39 -16.45 0.65
CA TYR A 150 10.28 -17.12 -0.06
C TYR A 150 9.02 -16.27 0.01
N ILE A 151 8.27 -16.15 -1.10
CA ILE A 151 7.01 -15.40 -1.14
C ILE A 151 5.87 -16.08 -0.37
N ASN A 152 5.89 -17.41 -0.35
CA ASN A 152 4.88 -18.23 0.31
C ASN A 152 5.28 -18.41 1.77
N CYS A 153 4.67 -17.59 2.63
CA CYS A 153 4.76 -17.76 4.07
C CYS A 153 3.88 -18.95 4.47
N THR A 154 4.51 -20.11 4.71
CA THR A 154 3.83 -21.34 5.12
C THR A 154 3.25 -21.18 6.51
N SER A 155 2.01 -21.63 6.74
CA SER A 155 1.29 -21.50 8.02
C SER A 155 1.93 -22.21 9.22
N ASP A 156 3.08 -22.86 9.08
CA ASP A 156 3.86 -23.35 10.22
C ASP A 156 4.57 -22.16 10.91
N TYR A 157 3.84 -21.56 11.84
CA TYR A 157 4.26 -20.42 12.66
C TYR A 157 5.55 -20.65 13.45
N SER A 158 5.98 -21.90 13.65
CA SER A 158 7.08 -22.22 14.55
C SER A 158 8.47 -22.25 13.89
N SER A 159 8.54 -22.54 12.58
CA SER A 159 9.80 -22.84 11.89
C SER A 159 10.21 -21.82 10.82
N THR A 160 9.37 -20.81 10.53
CA THR A 160 9.53 -19.95 9.33
C THR A 160 9.45 -18.44 9.57
N VAL A 161 9.33 -17.98 10.83
CA VAL A 161 9.35 -16.54 11.13
C VAL A 161 10.66 -15.94 10.64
N GLY A 162 10.56 -14.87 9.85
CA GLY A 162 11.74 -14.16 9.34
C GLY A 162 12.45 -14.82 8.17
N THR A 163 11.90 -15.88 7.56
CA THR A 163 12.44 -16.47 6.33
C THR A 163 11.61 -16.12 5.09
N CYS A 164 10.29 -16.01 5.20
CA CYS A 164 9.46 -15.52 4.09
C CYS A 164 9.50 -13.99 3.99
N HIS A 165 9.11 -13.44 2.83
CA HIS A 165 9.07 -11.99 2.63
C HIS A 165 7.95 -11.59 1.67
N ARG A 166 7.17 -10.57 2.08
CA ARG A 166 6.06 -10.01 1.32
C ARG A 166 6.42 -8.65 0.70
N TYR A 167 7.70 -8.43 0.40
CA TYR A 167 8.20 -7.31 -0.41
C TYR A 167 7.68 -5.92 0.04
N ASP A 168 7.02 -5.18 -0.84
CA ASP A 168 6.40 -3.87 -0.58
C ASP A 168 5.45 -3.91 0.63
N GLN A 169 4.67 -4.98 0.77
CA GLN A 169 3.78 -5.21 1.91
C GLN A 169 4.54 -5.26 3.24
N SER A 170 5.68 -5.98 3.29
CA SER A 170 6.55 -6.04 4.46
C SER A 170 7.12 -4.66 4.81
N VAL A 171 7.61 -3.94 3.80
CA VAL A 171 8.25 -2.64 3.97
C VAL A 171 7.24 -1.62 4.51
N PHE A 172 6.09 -1.48 3.86
CA PHE A 172 5.02 -0.58 4.31
C PHE A 172 4.47 -0.98 5.67
N GLY A 173 4.30 -2.28 5.94
CA GLY A 173 3.84 -2.77 7.24
C GLY A 173 4.73 -2.29 8.40
N ILE A 174 6.05 -2.45 8.27
CA ILE A 174 7.02 -2.02 9.30
C ILE A 174 6.94 -0.52 9.53
N ILE A 175 7.11 0.28 8.48
CA ILE A 175 7.22 1.74 8.62
C ILE A 175 5.90 2.40 9.04
N ASN A 176 4.76 1.87 8.58
CA ASN A 176 3.45 2.39 8.95
C ASN A 176 3.18 2.13 10.44
N VAL A 177 3.34 0.88 10.92
CA VAL A 177 3.13 0.57 12.34
C VAL A 177 4.09 1.36 13.24
N ASN A 178 5.35 1.51 12.84
CA ASN A 178 6.31 2.31 13.60
C ASN A 178 5.92 3.79 13.67
N GLY A 179 5.46 4.36 12.55
CA GLY A 179 5.03 5.75 12.49
C GLY A 179 3.75 6.00 13.29
N GLU A 180 2.77 5.11 13.19
CA GLU A 180 1.51 5.21 13.96
C GLU A 180 1.74 5.00 15.45
N TYR A 181 2.66 4.11 15.84
CA TYR A 181 3.04 3.92 17.23
C TYR A 181 3.69 5.18 17.83
N GLN A 182 4.61 5.82 17.10
CA GLN A 182 5.16 7.11 17.54
C GLN A 182 4.06 8.15 17.75
N ARG A 183 3.10 8.21 16.82
CA ARG A 183 1.98 9.14 16.93
C ARG A 183 1.09 8.83 18.12
N SER A 184 0.74 7.57 18.36
CA SER A 184 -0.13 7.20 19.49
C SER A 184 0.49 7.47 20.85
N ILE A 185 1.83 7.40 20.98
CA ILE A 185 2.52 7.81 22.21
C ILE A 185 2.54 9.34 22.35
N LEU A 186 2.78 10.06 21.25
CA LEU A 186 2.95 11.51 21.24
C LEU A 186 1.61 12.29 21.24
N SER A 187 0.51 11.64 20.86
CA SER A 187 -0.84 12.22 20.85
C SER A 187 -1.38 12.33 22.27
N THR A 188 -0.87 13.31 23.04
CA THR A 188 -1.44 13.65 24.34
C THR A 188 -2.69 14.50 24.13
N GLY A 189 -3.87 13.86 24.10
CA GLY A 189 -5.17 14.54 24.15
C GLY A 189 -6.03 14.48 22.88
N GLU A 190 -5.50 14.00 21.76
CA GLU A 190 -6.28 13.70 20.54
C GLU A 190 -6.45 12.19 20.37
N GLU A 191 -7.66 11.74 20.05
CA GLU A 191 -7.98 10.33 19.80
C GLU A 191 -7.46 9.91 18.41
N PHE A 192 -6.15 9.67 18.32
CA PHE A 192 -5.53 9.08 17.13
C PHE A 192 -5.90 7.59 17.04
N LEU A 193 -6.50 7.20 15.91
CA LEU A 193 -6.92 5.84 15.62
C LEU A 193 -5.88 5.20 14.67
N PRO A 194 -4.98 4.32 15.16
CA PRO A 194 -4.09 3.56 14.29
C PRO A 194 -4.88 2.54 13.45
N HIS A 195 -4.27 1.98 12.41
CA HIS A 195 -4.92 1.00 11.53
C HIS A 195 -5.48 -0.22 12.27
N SER A 196 -4.85 -0.62 13.38
CA SER A 196 -5.28 -1.73 14.23
C SER A 196 -6.55 -1.43 15.03
N HIS A 197 -6.90 -0.16 15.23
CA HIS A 197 -8.06 0.24 16.02
C HIS A 197 -9.37 -0.32 15.43
N ALA A 198 -10.32 -0.68 16.30
CA ALA A 198 -11.60 -1.28 15.92
C ALA A 198 -12.47 -0.31 15.11
N ASP A 199 -12.44 0.98 15.46
CA ASP A 199 -13.23 2.04 14.84
C ASP A 199 -12.55 2.68 13.62
N HIS A 200 -11.36 2.22 13.22
CA HIS A 200 -10.65 2.78 12.08
C HIS A 200 -11.51 2.67 10.80
N PRO A 201 -11.77 3.77 10.07
CA PRO A 201 -12.73 3.82 8.95
C PRO A 201 -12.38 2.87 7.79
N ARG A 202 -11.10 2.50 7.63
CA ARG A 202 -10.67 1.47 6.65
C ARG A 202 -11.52 0.20 6.66
N ARG A 203 -12.01 -0.21 7.85
CA ARG A 203 -12.78 -1.45 8.04
C ARG A 203 -14.19 -1.36 7.44
N LYS A 204 -14.66 -0.15 7.12
CA LYS A 204 -16.00 0.13 6.58
C LYS A 204 -15.98 0.35 5.06
N VAL A 205 -14.80 0.43 4.45
CA VAL A 205 -14.66 0.59 3.00
C VAL A 205 -15.12 -0.68 2.29
N LYS A 206 -16.00 -0.52 1.30
CA LYS A 206 -16.54 -1.61 0.49
C LYS A 206 -15.75 -1.73 -0.80
N TYR A 207 -14.90 -2.75 -0.86
CA TYR A 207 -14.15 -3.10 -2.03
C TYR A 207 -14.02 -4.62 -2.11
N SER A 208 -13.81 -5.12 -3.32
CA SER A 208 -13.63 -6.53 -3.61
C SER A 208 -12.33 -6.76 -4.38
N VAL A 209 -11.83 -8.00 -4.33
CA VAL A 209 -10.66 -8.43 -5.10
C VAL A 209 -11.15 -9.32 -6.23
N GLN A 210 -11.16 -8.80 -7.45
CA GLN A 210 -11.52 -9.55 -8.64
C GLN A 210 -10.37 -10.49 -9.02
N ARG A 211 -10.63 -11.80 -8.96
CA ARG A 211 -9.67 -12.80 -9.40
C ARG A 211 -9.74 -12.95 -10.92
N TYR A 212 -8.60 -13.23 -11.57
CA TYR A 212 -8.54 -13.40 -13.02
C TYR A 212 -9.60 -14.37 -13.61
N LYS A 213 -9.94 -15.43 -12.85
CA LYS A 213 -10.95 -16.41 -13.27
C LYS A 213 -12.39 -15.87 -13.24
N GLU A 214 -12.62 -14.76 -12.56
CA GLU A 214 -13.91 -14.10 -12.32
C GLU A 214 -13.99 -12.75 -13.08
N LEU A 215 -13.03 -12.49 -13.98
CA LEU A 215 -13.09 -11.34 -14.88
C LEU A 215 -14.34 -11.48 -15.76
N ASP A 216 -15.21 -10.48 -15.69
CA ASP A 216 -16.32 -10.36 -16.60
C ASP A 216 -15.78 -10.07 -18.01
N LYS A 217 -15.73 -11.11 -18.84
CA LYS A 217 -15.27 -11.00 -20.23
C LYS A 217 -16.29 -10.33 -21.15
N SER A 218 -17.49 -10.05 -20.65
CA SER A 218 -18.54 -9.35 -21.39
C SER A 218 -18.53 -7.84 -21.20
N LEU A 219 -17.65 -7.33 -20.31
CA LEU A 219 -17.53 -5.92 -19.99
C LEU A 219 -17.08 -5.13 -21.24
N ASN A 220 -17.99 -4.32 -21.77
CA ASN A 220 -17.72 -3.45 -22.91
C ASN A 220 -17.39 -2.04 -22.38
N PHE A 221 -16.09 -1.73 -22.33
CA PHE A 221 -15.59 -0.43 -21.85
C PHE A 221 -16.18 0.76 -22.62
N THR A 222 -16.51 0.61 -23.90
CA THR A 222 -17.11 1.70 -24.70
C THR A 222 -18.53 2.07 -24.30
N LYS A 223 -19.27 1.16 -23.63
CA LYS A 223 -20.65 1.41 -23.18
C LYS A 223 -20.73 1.99 -21.77
N GLY A 224 -19.69 1.80 -20.95
CA GLY A 224 -19.68 2.21 -19.55
C GLY A 224 -19.21 3.65 -19.30
N VAL A 225 -18.64 4.31 -20.31
CA VAL A 225 -18.03 5.64 -20.19
C VAL A 225 -18.94 6.70 -20.81
N GLU A 226 -20.12 6.93 -20.22
CA GLU A 226 -20.99 8.06 -20.58
C GLU A 226 -20.52 9.41 -19.99
N CYS A 227 -19.41 9.42 -19.25
CA CYS A 227 -18.95 10.57 -18.45
C CYS A 227 -18.44 11.77 -19.27
N CYS A 228 -18.18 11.63 -20.57
CA CYS A 228 -17.57 12.68 -21.38
C CYS A 228 -18.56 13.77 -21.90
N LYS A 229 -19.84 13.76 -21.49
CA LYS A 229 -20.84 14.73 -21.98
C LYS A 229 -21.08 15.97 -21.10
N GLN A 230 -20.45 16.07 -19.92
CA GLN A 230 -20.78 17.14 -18.95
C GLN A 230 -19.62 18.06 -18.54
N ILE A 231 -18.50 18.05 -19.26
CA ILE A 231 -17.42 19.01 -19.02
C ILE A 231 -17.28 19.88 -20.29
N ASN A 232 -18.16 20.87 -20.40
CA ASN A 232 -18.05 22.04 -21.29
C ASN A 232 -18.41 23.28 -20.49
#